data_AF-A0A950D9L5-F1
#
_entry.id   AF-A0A950D9L5-F1
#
_cell.length_a   1.000
_cell.length_b   1.000
_cell.length_c   1.000
_cell.angle_alpha   90.00
_cell.angle_beta   90.00
_cell.angle_gamma   90.00
#
_symmetry.space_group_name_H-M   'P 1'
#
loop_
_entity.id
_entity.type
_entity.pdbx_description
1 polymer ?
#
loop_
_entity_poly.entity_id
_entity_poly.type
_entity_poly.pdbx_seq_one_letter_code
_entity_poly.pdbx_strand_id
1 'polypeptide(L)'
;MSAQTGDVPDFLSIIKLLTGHEVDFIVVGGVAANLFGSARLTYDLDIVYSRKEENLRKMVTAFQNTNPYLRGAPPGLPFKL
;
A
#
# COMPACT_ATOMS: atom_id res chain seq x y z
N MET A 1 17.19 27.97 -0.01
CA MET A 1 16.62 27.13 1.06
C MET A 1 15.43 26.38 0.48
N SER A 2 15.65 25.15 0.00
CA SER A 2 14.55 24.25 -0.30
C SER A 2 14.05 23.71 1.04
N ALA A 3 12.80 23.99 1.41
CA ALA A 3 12.18 23.24 2.50
C ALA A 3 12.26 21.76 2.13
N GLN A 4 12.83 20.95 3.01
CA GLN A 4 12.65 19.50 2.96
C GLN A 4 11.15 19.29 3.22
N THR A 5 10.40 18.95 2.18
CA THR A 5 8.99 18.57 2.29
C THR A 5 8.93 17.42 3.28
N GLY A 6 8.41 17.62 4.49
CA GLY A 6 8.15 16.51 5.40
C GLY A 6 7.27 15.50 4.67
N ASP A 7 7.71 14.23 4.63
CA ASP A 7 7.16 13.17 3.79
C ASP A 7 5.63 13.08 3.87
N VAL A 8 4.93 13.73 2.93
CA VAL A 8 3.50 13.51 2.74
C VAL A 8 3.37 12.13 2.10
N PRO A 9 2.63 11.19 2.70
CA PRO A 9 2.45 9.87 2.12
C PRO A 9 1.84 9.96 0.72
N ASP A 10 2.54 9.41 -0.28
CA ASP A 10 2.03 9.32 -1.65
C ASP A 10 1.14 8.09 -1.84
N PHE A 11 -0.10 8.20 -1.35
CA PHE A 11 -1.08 7.13 -1.48
C PHE A 11 -1.41 6.80 -2.95
N LEU A 12 -1.38 7.80 -3.83
CA LEU A 12 -1.76 7.63 -5.23
C LEU A 12 -0.75 6.75 -5.97
N SER A 13 0.54 6.87 -5.67
CA SER A 13 1.57 6.00 -6.25
C SER A 13 1.39 4.54 -5.86
N ILE A 14 1.00 4.25 -4.61
CA ILE A 14 0.71 2.87 -4.17
C ILE A 14 -0.55 2.33 -4.87
N ILE A 15 -1.62 3.13 -4.97
CA ILE A 15 -2.84 2.71 -5.67
C ILE A 15 -2.53 2.42 -7.14
N LYS A 16 -1.79 3.31 -7.83
CA LYS A 16 -1.36 3.10 -9.22
C LYS A 16 -0.54 1.83 -9.39
N LEU A 17 0.39 1.57 -8.46
CA LEU A 17 1.21 0.36 -8.47
C LEU A 17 0.35 -0.90 -8.42
N LEU A 18 -0.60 -0.97 -7.48
CA LEU A 18 -1.50 -2.11 -7.32
C LEU A 18 -2.43 -2.28 -8.53
N THR A 19 -3.02 -1.20 -9.03
CA THR A 19 -3.91 -1.24 -10.21
C THR A 19 -3.16 -1.63 -11.47
N GLY A 20 -1.91 -1.18 -11.64
CA GLY A 20 -1.08 -1.51 -12.80
C GLY A 20 -0.67 -2.98 -12.86
N HIS A 21 -0.72 -3.68 -11.73
CA HIS A 21 -0.48 -5.13 -11.63
C HIS A 21 -1.79 -5.93 -11.48
N GLU A 22 -2.94 -5.30 -11.69
CA GLU A 22 -4.26 -5.94 -11.63
C GLU A 22 -4.52 -6.66 -10.29
N VAL A 23 -4.03 -6.10 -9.19
CA VAL A 23 -4.29 -6.63 -7.85
C VAL A 23 -5.75 -6.36 -7.49
N ASP A 24 -6.44 -7.39 -7.02
CA ASP A 24 -7.79 -7.33 -6.46
C ASP A 24 -7.71 -6.83 -5.01
N PHE A 25 -8.09 -5.57 -4.80
CA PHE A 25 -8.16 -4.95 -3.47
C PHE A 25 -9.30 -3.92 -3.35
N ILE A 26 -9.64 -3.60 -2.11
CA ILE A 26 -10.56 -2.51 -1.76
C ILE A 26 -9.83 -1.62 -0.76
N VAL A 27 -9.85 -0.30 -0.99
CA VAL A 27 -9.35 0.68 -0.03
C VAL A 27 -10.31 0.76 1.15
N VAL A 28 -9.77 0.66 2.36
CA VAL A 28 -10.52 0.74 3.62
C VAL A 28 -9.87 1.77 4.54
N GLY A 29 -10.28 1.82 5.81
CA GLY A 29 -9.62 2.65 6.81
C GLY A 29 -9.81 4.16 6.58
N GLY A 30 -8.78 4.94 6.95
CA GLY A 30 -8.87 6.40 7.00
C GLY A 30 -9.02 7.04 5.63
N VAL A 31 -8.29 6.54 4.64
CA VAL A 31 -8.38 7.04 3.25
C VAL A 31 -9.79 6.83 2.72
N ALA A 32 -10.38 5.64 2.90
CA ALA A 32 -11.78 5.40 2.50
C ALA A 32 -12.75 6.33 3.23
N ALA A 33 -12.63 6.48 4.56
CA ALA A 33 -13.49 7.37 5.33
C ALA A 33 -13.43 8.84 4.83
N ASN A 34 -12.23 9.32 4.49
CA ASN A 34 -12.04 10.67 3.96
C ASN A 34 -12.66 10.84 2.58
N LEU A 35 -12.58 9.83 1.69
CA LEU A 35 -13.25 9.85 0.39
C LEU A 35 -14.78 9.93 0.51
N PHE A 36 -15.35 9.42 1.61
CA PHE A 36 -16.78 9.54 1.93
C PHE A 36 -17.12 10.74 2.83
N GLY A 37 -16.22 11.72 2.98
CA GLY A 37 -16.50 13.00 3.65
C GLY A 37 -16.25 13.03 5.16
N SER A 38 -15.61 12.02 5.73
CA SER A 38 -15.12 12.08 7.11
C SER A 38 -13.91 13.01 7.23
N ALA A 39 -13.78 13.73 8.35
CA ALA A 39 -12.58 14.50 8.68
C ALA A 39 -11.67 13.66 9.60
N ARG A 40 -11.05 12.60 9.06
CA ARG A 40 -10.15 11.72 9.81
C ARG A 40 -8.70 11.92 9.39
N LEU A 41 -7.84 12.24 10.35
CA LEU A 41 -6.40 12.24 10.12
C LEU A 41 -5.88 10.82 9.93
N THR A 42 -5.11 10.56 8.87
CA THR A 42 -4.56 9.25 8.53
C THR A 42 -3.24 9.44 7.80
N TYR A 43 -2.26 8.58 8.05
CA TYR A 43 -0.90 8.68 7.48
C TYR A 43 -0.48 7.38 6.78
N ASP A 44 -1.45 6.49 6.56
CA ASP A 44 -1.32 5.16 6.02
C ASP A 44 -2.45 4.88 5.04
N LEU A 45 -2.22 3.89 4.18
CA LEU A 45 -3.20 3.35 3.26
C LEU A 45 -3.53 1.93 3.71
N ASP A 46 -4.78 1.70 4.10
CA ASP A 46 -5.29 0.38 4.43
C ASP A 46 -6.02 -0.22 3.23
N ILE A 47 -5.75 -1.49 2.94
CA ILE A 47 -6.46 -2.26 1.92
C ILE A 47 -6.89 -3.62 2.48
N VAL A 48 -8.04 -4.11 2.02
CA VAL A 48 -8.36 -5.54 2.05
C VAL A 48 -8.16 -6.11 0.66
N TYR A 49 -7.64 -7.34 0.57
CA TYR A 49 -7.28 -7.96 -0.71
C TYR A 49 -7.82 -9.38 -0.81
N SER A 50 -8.03 -9.85 -2.04
CA SER A 50 -8.38 -11.25 -2.31
C SER A 50 -7.23 -12.17 -1.91
N ARG A 51 -7.50 -13.21 -1.12
CA ARG A 51 -6.48 -14.20 -0.71
C ARG A 51 -6.31 -15.36 -1.69
N LYS A 52 -6.92 -15.27 -2.88
CA LYS A 52 -6.65 -16.24 -3.95
C LYS A 52 -5.17 -16.19 -4.32
N GLU A 53 -4.59 -17.35 -4.57
CA GLU A 53 -3.16 -17.49 -4.84
C GLU A 53 -2.69 -16.58 -5.99
N GLU A 54 -3.48 -16.49 -7.06
CA GLU A 54 -3.20 -15.59 -8.19
C GLU A 54 -3.05 -14.12 -7.75
N ASN A 55 -3.94 -13.64 -6.89
CA ASN A 55 -3.88 -12.26 -6.42
C ASN A 55 -2.67 -12.01 -5.51
N LEU A 56 -2.29 -13.02 -4.71
CA LEU A 56 -1.06 -12.95 -3.91
C LEU A 56 0.19 -12.88 -4.79
N ARG A 57 0.22 -13.60 -5.92
CA ARG A 57 1.32 -13.50 -6.89
C ARG A 57 1.40 -12.10 -7.49
N LYS A 58 0.26 -11.52 -7.90
CA LYS A 58 0.20 -10.13 -8.39
C LYS A 58 0.69 -9.12 -7.33
N MET A 59 0.26 -9.28 -6.09
CA MET A 59 0.70 -8.47 -4.95
C MET A 59 2.21 -8.54 -4.72
N VAL A 60 2.77 -9.76 -4.73
CA VAL A 60 4.21 -9.96 -4.58
C VAL A 60 4.96 -9.28 -5.72
N THR A 61 4.56 -9.52 -6.97
CA THR A 61 5.17 -8.89 -8.15
C THR A 61 5.10 -7.37 -8.08
N ALA A 62 3.97 -6.79 -7.68
CA ALA A 62 3.81 -5.34 -7.58
C ALA A 62 4.84 -4.69 -6.64
N PHE A 63 5.15 -5.32 -5.51
CA PHE A 63 6.06 -4.77 -4.50
C PHE A 63 7.50 -5.32 -4.58
N GLN A 64 7.85 -6.16 -5.56
CA GLN A 64 9.20 -6.74 -5.68
C GLN A 64 10.33 -5.70 -5.62
N ASN A 65 10.10 -4.52 -6.20
CA ASN A 65 11.11 -3.46 -6.31
C ASN A 65 10.95 -2.33 -5.28
N THR A 66 10.10 -2.51 -4.25
CA THR A 66 9.81 -1.46 -3.25
C THR A 66 10.39 -1.75 -1.87
N ASN A 67 11.24 -2.79 -1.74
CA ASN A 67 11.83 -3.23 -0.48
C ASN A 67 10.82 -3.32 0.70
N PRO A 68 9.67 -4.01 0.51
CA PRO A 68 8.64 -4.09 1.54
C PRO A 68 9.17 -4.88 2.76
N TYR A 69 8.72 -4.50 3.95
CA TYR A 69 9.06 -5.19 5.19
C TYR A 69 7.79 -5.57 5.95
N LEU A 70 7.81 -6.76 6.56
CA LEU A 70 6.69 -7.21 7.39
C LEU A 70 6.79 -6.57 8.77
N ARG A 71 5.72 -5.89 9.19
CA ARG A 71 5.62 -5.34 10.55
C ARG A 71 5.76 -6.46 11.58
N GLY A 72 6.71 -6.32 12.50
CA GLY A 72 6.96 -7.29 13.57
C GLY A 72 7.83 -8.49 13.18
N ALA A 73 8.34 -8.54 11.95
CA ALA A 73 9.31 -9.55 11.52
C ALA A 73 10.75 -8.97 11.49
N PRO A 74 11.80 -9.83 11.51
CA PRO A 74 13.16 -9.39 11.28
C PRO A 74 13.32 -8.62 9.96
N PRO A 75 14.16 -7.57 9.90
CA PRO A 75 14.43 -6.85 8.67
C PRO A 75 15.21 -7.72 7.66
N GLY A 76 15.08 -7.42 6.37
CA GLY A 76 15.84 -8.08 5.31
C GLY A 76 15.32 -9.45 4.85
N LEU A 77 14.13 -9.86 5.32
CA LEU A 77 13.48 -11.06 4.80
C LEU A 77 13.07 -10.89 3.33
N PRO A 78 13.20 -11.94 2.51
CA PRO A 78 12.78 -11.88 1.11
C PRO A 78 11.27 -11.72 1.01
N PHE A 79 10.82 -10.81 0.14
CA PHE A 79 9.40 -10.64 -0.17
C PHE A 79 9.00 -11.53 -1.36
N LYS A 80 8.65 -12.78 -1.06
CA LYS A 80 8.28 -13.81 -2.03
C LYS A 80 7.11 -14.63 -1.51
N LEU A 81 6.32 -15.21 -2.43
CA LEU A 81 5.24 -16.14 -2.11
C LEU A 81 5.79 -17.52 -1.72
#